data_AF-A0A7C9DRU5-F1
#
_entry.id   AF-A0A7C9DRU5-F1
#
_cell.length_a   1.000
_cell.length_b   1.000
_cell.length_c   1.000
_cell.angle_alpha   90.00
_cell.angle_beta   90.00
_cell.angle_gamma   90.00
#
_symmetry.space_group_name_H-M   'P 1'
#
loop_
_entity.id
_entity.type
_entity.pdbx_description
1 polymer ?
#
loop_
_entity_poly.entity_id
_entity_poly.type
_entity_poly.pdbx_seq_one_letter_code
_entity_poly.pdbx_strand_id
1 'polypeptide(L)'
;CALPISSTSPTKHFIIHSRKALLNGISPAENRTIPPLKYEYFYGLVRDFPDLTFTINGGINSVEEVNAALKKGAHGVMVGRAAYNNPWQLLRHVDSAVYGAPPSDLTRRQVLEKYIEYGDSALGTNGNNRPNVRDIVKVSQICLSYLTCLLVVEIGRA
;
A
#
# COMPACT_ATOMS: atom_id res chain seq x y z
N CYS A 1 1.09 13.83 36.57
CA CYS A 1 1.56 12.79 35.64
C CYS A 1 1.24 13.26 34.23
N ALA A 2 2.24 13.51 33.39
CA ALA A 2 1.99 13.91 32.00
C ALA A 2 1.30 12.74 31.28
N LEU A 3 0.17 13.03 30.64
CA LEU A 3 -0.49 12.09 29.74
C LEU A 3 0.51 11.67 28.63
N PRO A 4 0.57 10.39 28.24
CA PRO A 4 1.46 9.98 27.16
C PRO A 4 1.10 10.73 25.88
N ILE A 5 2.10 11.16 25.09
CA ILE A 5 1.91 11.99 23.87
C ILE A 5 0.88 11.37 22.91
N SER A 6 0.77 10.03 22.89
CA SER A 6 -0.25 9.29 22.13
C SER A 6 -1.69 9.64 22.50
N SER A 7 -1.94 10.01 23.76
CA SER A 7 -3.29 10.33 24.26
C SER A 7 -3.71 11.76 23.94
N THR A 8 -2.77 12.70 23.80
CA THR A 8 -3.05 14.11 23.51
C THR A 8 -3.00 14.45 22.01
N SER A 9 -2.37 13.60 21.20
CA SER A 9 -2.34 13.75 19.74
C SER A 9 -3.67 13.33 19.10
N PRO A 10 -4.18 14.08 18.10
CA PRO A 10 -5.31 13.64 17.28
C PRO A 10 -4.93 12.50 16.32
N THR A 11 -3.65 12.30 16.01
CA THR A 11 -3.20 11.22 15.13
C THR A 11 -3.25 9.90 15.87
N LYS A 12 -4.11 9.00 15.40
CA LYS A 12 -4.29 7.65 15.97
C LYS A 12 -3.76 6.51 15.09
N HIS A 13 -3.51 6.79 13.82
CA HIS A 13 -3.05 5.81 12.84
C HIS A 13 -1.66 6.17 12.32
N PHE A 14 -0.74 5.20 12.36
CA PHE A 14 0.64 5.37 11.95
C PHE A 14 1.04 4.30 10.93
N ILE A 15 1.58 4.73 9.79
CA ILE A 15 2.15 3.84 8.80
C ILE A 15 3.67 3.84 8.95
N ILE A 16 4.24 2.69 9.26
CA ILE A 16 5.65 2.57 9.62
C ILE A 16 6.38 1.78 8.54
N HIS A 17 7.22 2.46 7.77
CA HIS A 17 8.23 1.77 6.98
C HIS A 17 9.26 1.17 7.93
N SER A 18 9.34 -0.16 7.97
CA SER A 18 10.17 -0.90 8.93
C SER A 18 11.65 -0.91 8.55
N ARG A 19 12.15 0.18 7.97
CA ARG A 19 13.54 0.37 7.58
C ARG A 19 13.97 1.76 7.98
N LYS A 20 15.17 1.86 8.55
CA LYS A 20 15.79 3.15 8.86
C LYS A 20 16.12 3.88 7.56
N ALA A 21 15.72 5.15 7.47
CA ALA A 21 16.20 6.05 6.44
C ALA A 21 17.57 6.62 6.88
N LEU A 22 18.61 6.37 6.09
CA LEU A 22 19.93 6.97 6.27
C LEU A 22 20.04 8.16 5.33
N LEU A 23 20.12 9.37 5.89
CA LEU A 23 20.11 10.62 5.13
C LEU A 23 21.48 10.95 4.50
N ASN A 24 22.55 10.34 5.01
CA ASN A 24 23.92 10.56 4.56
C ASN A 24 24.59 9.23 4.22
N GLY A 25 25.42 9.24 3.16
CA GLY A 25 26.30 8.13 2.81
C GLY A 25 25.69 7.07 1.87
N ILE A 26 24.40 7.13 1.55
CA ILE A 26 23.75 6.25 0.55
C ILE A 26 22.64 6.98 -0.21
N SER A 27 22.36 6.56 -1.44
CA SER A 27 21.32 7.09 -2.32
C SER A 27 19.90 6.69 -1.88
N PRO A 28 18.84 7.36 -2.41
CA PRO A 28 17.45 6.96 -2.17
C PRO A 28 17.10 5.55 -2.65
N ALA A 29 17.80 5.01 -3.64
CA ALA A 29 17.59 3.64 -4.11
C ALA A 29 18.22 2.64 -3.13
N GLU A 30 19.45 2.91 -2.70
CA GLU A 30 20.18 2.12 -1.69
C GLU A 30 19.48 2.13 -0.33
N ASN A 31 18.85 3.24 0.07
CA ASN A 31 18.01 3.31 1.26
C ASN A 31 16.84 2.30 1.24
N ARG A 32 16.51 1.72 0.09
CA ARG A 32 15.46 0.71 -0.04
C ARG A 32 15.99 -0.72 -0.12
N THR A 33 17.29 -0.93 0.05
CA THR A 33 17.92 -2.26 0.00
C THR A 33 18.96 -2.46 1.10
N ILE A 34 19.78 -1.46 1.41
CA ILE A 34 20.94 -1.58 2.31
C ILE A 34 20.54 -1.73 3.78
N PRO A 35 19.80 -0.80 4.43
CA PRO A 35 19.45 -1.00 5.82
C PRO A 35 18.52 -2.22 5.95
N PRO A 36 18.71 -3.11 6.93
CA PRO A 36 17.83 -4.26 7.11
C PRO A 36 16.42 -3.83 7.52
N LEU A 37 15.44 -4.68 7.23
CA LEU A 37 14.09 -4.53 7.76
C LEU A 37 14.09 -4.87 9.26
N LYS A 38 13.26 -4.16 10.00
CA LYS A 38 13.18 -4.18 11.46
C LYS A 38 11.73 -4.31 11.94
N TYR A 39 11.07 -5.39 11.52
CA TYR A 39 9.68 -5.65 11.88
C TYR A 39 9.47 -5.85 13.39
N GLU A 40 10.51 -6.26 14.12
CA GLU A 40 10.47 -6.39 15.57
C GLU A 40 10.09 -5.08 16.28
N TYR A 41 10.56 -3.94 15.78
CA TYR A 41 10.20 -2.64 16.34
C TYR A 41 8.76 -2.26 16.01
N PHE A 42 8.30 -2.58 14.80
CA PHE A 42 6.89 -2.39 14.43
C PHE A 42 5.96 -3.14 15.40
N TYR A 43 6.21 -4.43 15.64
CA TYR A 43 5.38 -5.22 16.55
C TYR A 43 5.57 -4.82 18.02
N GLY A 44 6.72 -4.24 18.38
CA GLY A 44 6.91 -3.56 19.66
C GLY A 44 5.92 -2.40 19.83
N LEU A 45 5.80 -1.52 18.82
CA LEU A 45 4.85 -0.41 18.84
C LEU A 45 3.39 -0.89 18.95
N VAL A 46 3.01 -1.91 18.19
CA VAL A 46 1.67 -2.51 18.27
C VAL A 46 1.35 -2.99 19.69
N ARG A 47 2.32 -3.62 20.37
CA ARG A 47 2.15 -4.10 21.75
C ARG A 47 2.12 -2.97 22.77
N ASP A 48 3.01 -2.00 22.62
CA ASP A 48 3.26 -0.96 23.64
C ASP A 48 2.22 0.17 23.57
N PHE A 49 1.50 0.31 22.45
CA PHE A 49 0.48 1.35 22.22
C PHE A 49 -0.84 0.76 21.68
N PRO A 50 -1.59 -0.02 22.47
CA PRO A 50 -2.81 -0.69 22.03
C PRO A 50 -3.95 0.26 21.62
N ASP A 51 -3.91 1.52 22.09
CA ASP A 51 -4.88 2.56 21.74
C ASP A 51 -4.61 3.21 20.36
N LEU A 52 -3.51 2.85 19.69
CA LEU A 52 -3.13 3.34 18.37
C LEU A 52 -3.20 2.23 17.33
N THR A 53 -3.48 2.59 16.08
CA THR A 53 -3.46 1.66 14.95
C THR A 53 -2.16 1.81 14.17
N PHE A 54 -1.61 0.68 13.73
CA PHE A 54 -0.36 0.65 12.99
C PHE A 54 -0.46 -0.16 11.72
N THR A 55 0.03 0.42 10.63
CA THR A 55 0.14 -0.21 9.33
C THR A 55 1.60 -0.48 9.01
N ILE A 56 1.94 -1.75 8.76
CA ILE A 56 3.31 -2.15 8.48
C ILE A 56 3.65 -1.88 7.02
N ASN A 57 4.85 -1.35 6.76
CA ASN A 57 5.35 -1.14 5.42
C ASN A 57 6.81 -1.59 5.29
N GLY A 58 7.20 -1.90 4.04
CA GLY A 58 8.58 -2.11 3.62
C GLY A 58 8.94 -3.57 3.43
N GLY A 59 9.16 -3.98 2.17
CA GLY A 59 9.67 -5.33 1.86
C GLY A 59 8.64 -6.45 1.79
N ILE A 60 7.34 -6.11 1.75
CA ILE A 60 6.24 -7.05 1.59
C ILE A 60 5.93 -7.21 0.10
N ASN A 61 5.94 -8.44 -0.40
CA ASN A 61 5.92 -8.76 -1.83
C ASN A 61 4.81 -9.72 -2.26
N SER A 62 4.05 -10.30 -1.32
CA SER A 62 2.98 -11.25 -1.65
C SER A 62 1.75 -11.11 -0.75
N VAL A 63 0.63 -11.67 -1.20
CA VAL A 63 -0.63 -11.68 -0.44
C VAL A 63 -0.52 -12.58 0.80
N GLU A 64 0.32 -13.61 0.74
CA GLU A 64 0.63 -14.48 1.88
C GLU A 64 1.37 -13.70 2.98
N GLU A 65 2.34 -12.87 2.61
CA GLU A 65 3.05 -11.99 3.54
C GLU A 65 2.13 -10.93 4.15
N VAL A 66 1.21 -10.38 3.35
CA VAL A 66 0.14 -9.48 3.84
C VAL A 66 -0.69 -10.19 4.90
N ASN A 67 -1.22 -11.37 4.59
CA ASN A 67 -2.01 -12.16 5.53
C ASN A 67 -1.23 -12.56 6.79
N ALA A 68 0.05 -12.89 6.65
CA ALA A 68 0.91 -13.21 7.79
C ALA A 68 1.09 -12.01 8.72
N ALA A 69 1.29 -10.80 8.17
CA ALA A 69 1.40 -9.57 8.94
C ALA A 69 0.09 -9.22 9.67
N LEU A 70 -1.06 -9.32 8.99
CA LEU A 70 -2.37 -9.10 9.59
C LEU A 70 -2.65 -10.09 10.73
N LYS A 71 -2.34 -11.38 10.53
CA LYS A 71 -2.47 -12.42 11.58
C LYS A 71 -1.56 -12.16 12.78
N LYS A 72 -0.39 -11.56 12.56
CA LYS A 72 0.58 -11.24 13.61
C LYS A 72 0.22 -9.96 14.40
N GLY A 73 -0.81 -9.22 13.98
CA GLY A 73 -1.37 -8.09 14.73
C GLY A 73 -1.20 -6.73 14.07
N ALA A 74 -0.71 -6.64 12.83
CA ALA A 74 -0.77 -5.39 12.09
C ALA A 74 -2.25 -5.02 11.80
N HIS A 75 -2.62 -3.75 11.95
CA HIS A 75 -3.96 -3.28 11.59
C HIS A 75 -4.12 -3.24 10.06
N GLY A 76 -3.07 -2.79 9.38
CA GLY A 76 -2.97 -2.80 7.92
C GLY A 76 -1.57 -3.15 7.45
N VAL A 77 -1.46 -3.41 6.15
CA VAL A 77 -0.22 -3.72 5.44
C VAL A 77 -0.14 -2.86 4.21
N MET A 78 0.85 -1.98 4.17
CA MET A 78 1.05 -1.10 3.04
C MET A 78 2.06 -1.72 2.06
N VAL A 79 1.63 -2.04 0.83
CA VAL A 79 2.45 -2.67 -0.22
C VAL A 79 2.80 -1.67 -1.33
N GLY A 80 4.10 -1.42 -1.50
CA GLY A 80 4.63 -0.46 -2.49
C GLY A 80 5.13 -1.13 -3.77
N ARG A 81 6.45 -1.32 -3.87
CA ARG A 81 7.10 -1.79 -5.10
C ARG A 81 6.53 -3.07 -5.68
N ALA A 82 6.06 -4.01 -4.85
CA ALA A 82 5.47 -5.24 -5.37
C ALA A 82 4.16 -5.00 -6.10
N ALA A 83 3.30 -4.11 -5.57
CA ALA A 83 2.09 -3.67 -6.25
C ALA A 83 2.42 -2.94 -7.55
N TYR A 84 3.49 -2.15 -7.59
CA TYR A 84 3.92 -1.47 -8.82
C TYR A 84 4.54 -2.42 -9.86
N ASN A 85 5.45 -3.29 -9.45
CA ASN A 85 6.21 -4.15 -10.37
C ASN A 85 5.35 -5.29 -10.93
N ASN A 86 4.47 -5.87 -10.11
CA ASN A 86 3.68 -7.06 -10.47
C ASN A 86 2.22 -6.92 -10.00
N PRO A 87 1.49 -5.87 -10.43
CA PRO A 87 0.17 -5.53 -9.90
C PRO A 87 -0.84 -6.65 -10.06
N TRP A 88 -0.86 -7.30 -11.23
CA TRP A 88 -1.80 -8.37 -11.52
C TRP A 88 -1.64 -9.56 -10.56
N GLN A 89 -0.39 -9.99 -10.31
CA GLN A 89 -0.11 -11.16 -9.48
C GLN A 89 -0.43 -10.90 -8.01
N LEU A 90 -0.22 -9.66 -7.54
CA LEU A 90 -0.51 -9.29 -6.17
C LEU A 90 -2.01 -8.98 -5.99
N LEU A 91 -2.53 -8.00 -6.72
CA LEU A 91 -3.80 -7.35 -6.41
C LEU A 91 -5.03 -8.18 -6.80
N ARG A 92 -4.93 -9.06 -7.80
CA ARG A 92 -6.07 -9.89 -8.25
C ARG A 92 -6.67 -10.73 -7.11
N HIS A 93 -5.84 -11.15 -6.17
CA HIS A 93 -6.25 -12.08 -5.12
C HIS A 93 -6.62 -11.40 -3.80
N VAL A 94 -6.33 -10.10 -3.64
CA VAL A 94 -6.47 -9.38 -2.37
C VAL A 94 -7.92 -9.42 -1.86
N ASP A 95 -8.89 -9.09 -2.72
CA ASP A 95 -10.32 -9.08 -2.35
C ASP A 95 -10.76 -10.42 -1.75
N SER A 96 -10.39 -11.53 -2.40
CA SER A 96 -10.74 -12.86 -1.90
C SER A 96 -9.91 -13.29 -0.69
N ALA A 97 -8.60 -13.07 -0.70
CA ALA A 97 -7.68 -13.65 0.26
C ALA A 97 -7.60 -12.86 1.57
N VAL A 98 -7.95 -11.57 1.55
CA VAL A 98 -7.90 -10.68 2.71
C VAL A 98 -9.30 -10.32 3.19
N TYR A 99 -10.19 -9.97 2.26
CA TYR A 99 -11.53 -9.47 2.59
C TYR A 99 -12.63 -10.55 2.50
N GLY A 100 -12.29 -11.77 2.06
CA GLY A 100 -13.25 -12.86 1.93
C GLY A 100 -14.29 -12.66 0.84
N ALA A 101 -14.05 -11.73 -0.10
CA ALA A 101 -14.94 -11.53 -1.24
C ALA A 101 -14.91 -12.74 -2.18
N PRO A 102 -15.96 -12.96 -2.99
CA PRO A 102 -15.91 -13.94 -4.06
C PRO A 102 -14.72 -13.70 -5.00
N PRO A 103 -14.03 -14.74 -5.49
CA PRO A 103 -12.97 -14.57 -6.48
C PRO A 103 -13.46 -13.81 -7.71
N SER A 104 -12.61 -12.92 -8.23
CA SER A 104 -12.93 -12.17 -9.44
C SER A 104 -12.70 -13.01 -10.69
N ASP A 105 -13.74 -13.14 -11.50
CA ASP A 105 -13.70 -13.77 -12.82
C ASP A 105 -13.09 -12.84 -13.88
N LEU A 106 -12.74 -11.59 -13.53
CA LEU A 106 -12.10 -10.68 -14.46
C LEU A 106 -10.76 -11.25 -14.92
N THR A 107 -10.58 -11.27 -16.23
CA THR A 107 -9.29 -11.54 -16.86
C THR A 107 -8.45 -10.27 -16.91
N ARG A 108 -7.13 -10.44 -17.07
CA ARG A 108 -6.21 -9.30 -17.21
C ARG A 108 -6.58 -8.39 -18.38
N ARG A 109 -7.09 -9.00 -19.46
CA ARG A 109 -7.55 -8.28 -20.65
C ARG A 109 -8.77 -7.40 -20.34
N GLN A 110 -9.78 -7.95 -19.67
CA GLN A 110 -10.98 -7.18 -19.28
C GLN A 110 -10.66 -6.03 -18.32
N VAL A 111 -9.69 -6.20 -17.42
CA VAL A 111 -9.22 -5.10 -16.57
C VAL A 111 -8.55 -4.01 -17.41
N LEU A 112 -7.71 -4.38 -18.39
CA LEU A 112 -7.08 -3.40 -19.29
C LEU A 112 -8.10 -2.70 -20.19
N GLU A 113 -9.13 -3.39 -20.69
CA GLU A 113 -10.22 -2.80 -21.49
C GLU A 113 -10.96 -1.72 -20.68
N LYS A 114 -11.38 -2.05 -19.46
CA LYS A 114 -11.98 -1.08 -18.53
C LYS A 114 -11.03 0.07 -18.20
N TYR A 115 -9.73 -0.21 -18.16
CA TYR A 115 -8.72 0.82 -17.89
C TYR A 115 -8.56 1.80 -19.05
N ILE A 116 -8.67 1.30 -20.30
CA ILE A 116 -8.67 2.13 -21.50
C ILE A 116 -9.89 3.04 -21.50
N GLU A 117 -11.09 2.51 -21.22
CA GLU A 117 -12.31 3.32 -21.09
C GLU A 117 -12.16 4.43 -20.05
N TYR A 118 -11.59 4.10 -18.88
CA TYR A 118 -11.25 5.10 -17.86
C TYR A 118 -10.26 6.14 -18.38
N GLY A 119 -9.17 5.71 -19.04
CA GLY A 119 -8.15 6.58 -19.61
C GLY A 119 -8.73 7.54 -20.64
N ASP A 120 -9.59 7.06 -21.53
CA ASP A 120 -10.27 7.87 -22.55
C ASP A 120 -11.20 8.91 -21.89
N SER A 121 -11.95 8.51 -20.86
CA SER A 121 -12.80 9.44 -20.09
C SER A 121 -11.98 10.51 -19.36
N ALA A 122 -10.81 10.14 -18.81
CA ALA A 122 -9.94 11.04 -18.06
C ALA A 122 -9.17 12.02 -18.97
N LEU A 123 -8.87 11.63 -20.22
CA LEU A 123 -8.28 12.51 -21.24
C LEU A 123 -9.31 13.46 -21.87
N GLY A 124 -10.59 13.12 -21.75
CA GLY A 124 -11.70 13.67 -22.53
C GLY A 124 -12.62 14.66 -21.82
N THR A 125 -12.17 15.55 -20.94
CA THR A 125 -12.96 16.74 -20.51
C THR A 125 -12.08 17.93 -20.08
N ASN A 126 -12.04 18.97 -20.92
CA ASN A 126 -11.67 20.40 -20.72
C ASN A 126 -10.63 20.83 -19.65
N GLY A 127 -9.45 21.32 -20.12
CA GLY A 127 -8.54 22.17 -19.36
C GLY A 127 -7.06 22.07 -19.80
N ASN A 128 -6.27 23.14 -19.60
CA ASN A 128 -4.83 23.21 -19.92
C ASN A 128 -3.92 22.30 -19.05
N ASN A 129 -4.51 21.35 -18.29
CA ASN A 129 -3.83 20.52 -17.30
C ASN A 129 -4.13 19.02 -17.56
N ARG A 130 -3.98 18.58 -18.81
CA ARG A 130 -4.25 17.19 -19.21
C ARG A 130 -3.19 16.26 -18.60
N PRO A 131 -3.58 15.15 -17.94
CA PRO A 131 -2.62 14.10 -17.62
C PRO A 131 -2.04 13.54 -18.93
N ASN A 132 -0.72 13.48 -19.04
CA ASN A 132 -0.05 12.86 -20.18
C ASN A 132 -0.39 11.35 -20.20
N VAL A 133 -0.28 10.69 -21.36
CA VAL A 133 -0.28 9.22 -21.46
C VAL A 133 0.61 8.57 -20.40
N ARG A 134 1.74 9.16 -20.02
CA ARG A 134 2.57 8.67 -18.90
C ARG A 134 1.87 8.72 -17.54
N ASP A 135 1.03 9.72 -17.29
CA ASP A 135 0.29 9.88 -16.05
C ASP A 135 -0.85 8.85 -15.97
N ILE A 136 -1.42 8.49 -17.12
CA ILE A 136 -2.45 7.44 -17.23
C ILE A 136 -1.81 6.05 -17.26
N VAL A 137 -0.70 5.83 -17.94
CA VAL A 137 -0.02 4.52 -17.99
C VAL A 137 0.67 4.19 -16.65
N LYS A 138 1.02 5.19 -15.82
CA LYS A 138 1.44 4.91 -14.44
C LYS A 138 0.29 4.41 -13.57
N VAL A 139 -0.93 4.88 -13.83
CA VAL A 139 -2.15 4.45 -13.13
C VAL A 139 -2.68 3.10 -13.70
N SER A 140 -2.25 2.70 -14.91
CA SER A 140 -2.64 1.42 -15.56
C SER A 140 -2.11 0.17 -14.86
N GLN A 141 -1.31 0.36 -13.81
CA GLN A 141 -0.87 -0.69 -12.90
C GLN A 141 -1.77 -0.84 -11.66
N ILE A 142 -2.90 -0.14 -11.53
CA ILE A 142 -3.65 -0.13 -10.27
C ILE A 142 -5.13 -0.48 -10.46
N CYS A 143 -5.58 -1.34 -9.54
CA CYS A 143 -6.93 -1.87 -9.31
C CYS A 143 -8.09 -0.94 -9.74
N LEU A 144 -9.03 -1.53 -10.47
CA LEU A 144 -10.31 -0.93 -10.89
C LEU A 144 -11.44 -1.12 -9.86
N SER A 145 -11.14 -1.55 -8.64
CA SER A 145 -12.09 -1.57 -7.53
C SER A 145 -11.59 -0.64 -6.42
N TYR A 146 -12.29 0.50 -6.29
CA TYR A 146 -12.37 1.34 -5.09
C TYR A 146 -11.05 1.80 -4.42
N LEU A 147 -10.76 3.10 -4.58
CA LEU A 147 -10.13 3.96 -3.56
C LEU A 147 -8.67 3.70 -3.12
N THR A 148 -7.74 3.34 -4.02
CA THR A 148 -6.30 3.42 -3.69
C THR A 148 -5.47 4.03 -4.80
N CYS A 149 -5.52 5.35 -4.92
CA CYS A 149 -4.58 6.12 -5.74
C CYS A 149 -3.58 6.84 -4.82
N LEU A 150 -2.51 6.13 -4.41
CA LEU A 150 -1.29 6.77 -3.92
C LEU A 150 -0.08 5.81 -3.92
N LEU A 151 0.30 5.20 -5.05
CA LEU A 151 1.57 4.44 -5.22
C LEU A 151 1.85 3.29 -4.22
N VAL A 152 0.96 3.04 -3.27
CA VAL A 152 1.08 2.12 -2.15
C VAL A 152 -0.34 1.70 -1.75
N VAL A 153 -0.63 0.40 -1.82
CA VAL A 153 -1.94 -0.14 -1.44
C VAL A 153 -1.87 -0.48 0.04
N GLU A 154 -2.64 0.20 0.87
CA GLU A 154 -2.87 -0.24 2.24
C GLU A 154 -3.96 -1.31 2.23
N ILE A 155 -3.57 -2.52 2.63
CA ILE A 155 -4.41 -3.72 2.70
C ILE A 155 -4.57 -4.04 4.18
N GLY A 156 -5.75 -3.80 4.73
CA GLY A 156 -5.98 -3.87 6.17
C GLY A 156 -7.43 -4.13 6.54
N ARG A 157 -7.68 -4.27 7.84
CA ARG A 157 -9.04 -4.40 8.37
C ARG A 157 -9.78 -3.06 8.23
N ALA A 158 -11.05 -3.13 7.81
CA ALA A 158 -11.97 -1.98 7.82
C ALA A 158 -12.27 -1.51 9.25
#